data_AF-A0A507FFS3-F1
#
_entry.id   AF-A0A507FFS3-F1
#
_cell.length_a   1.000
_cell.length_b   1.000
_cell.length_c   1.000
_cell.angle_alpha   90.00
_cell.angle_beta   90.00
_cell.angle_gamma   90.00
#
_symmetry.space_group_name_H-M   'P 1'
#
loop_
_entity.id
_entity.type
_entity.pdbx_description
1 polymer ?
#
loop_
_entity_poly.entity_id
_entity_poly.type
_entity_poly.pdbx_seq_one_letter_code
_entity_poly.pdbx_strand_id
1 'polypeptide(L)'
;MSSLTNTLPPIKTVIAFGDSITDVGNTKAVSGVPPSPYFNGRFSNGPVWVEYLSGYLSNATLYDFAYGGACALESANAKCEGLSFLLPDLAGQYKLYAKSPSSKADPASTLFTVMAGGNDLSYSNTTSAEASAGAVVAMVSKLLSSGAKRVLVSNMWWVAPKVTTFNAALNSGIASLRAANPTATIQLHDMLKFFTYAVSPAGSAAFGFKNTVDTCLTGDWSTTVEAVCAEPNTYLRWDVSHPTTRTHDLIAQFAFNELNGVDAFLISEPSPSSSATVVSSVTSTLATAGSSTSAGSAANGASGATSVPTAPANIYSSGSSAVALSIVGAFLSFLTI
;
A
#
# COMPACT_ATOMS: atom_id res chain seq x y z
N MET A 1 -11.22 -44.94 -3.97
CA MET A 1 -10.83 -43.79 -4.82
C MET A 1 -10.42 -42.67 -3.89
N SER A 2 -9.18 -42.22 -3.99
CA SER A 2 -8.58 -41.19 -3.13
C SER A 2 -9.36 -39.88 -3.24
N SER A 3 -10.01 -39.46 -2.15
CA SER A 3 -10.51 -38.10 -2.00
C SER A 3 -9.32 -37.16 -1.86
N LEU A 4 -8.77 -36.72 -2.99
CA LEU A 4 -7.87 -35.57 -3.02
C LEU A 4 -8.70 -34.35 -2.63
N THR A 5 -8.67 -33.98 -1.35
CA THR A 5 -9.12 -32.65 -0.92
C THR A 5 -8.27 -31.65 -1.69
N ASN A 6 -8.90 -30.94 -2.61
CA ASN A 6 -8.26 -29.99 -3.53
C ASN A 6 -7.86 -28.72 -2.76
N THR A 7 -6.90 -28.83 -1.84
CA THR A 7 -6.37 -27.70 -1.07
C THR A 7 -5.24 -27.06 -1.87
N LEU A 8 -5.36 -25.76 -2.14
CA LEU A 8 -4.30 -24.99 -2.79
C LEU A 8 -2.98 -25.09 -2.00
N PRO A 9 -1.81 -25.05 -2.67
CA PRO A 9 -0.54 -25.11 -1.98
C PRO A 9 -0.31 -23.89 -1.08
N PRO A 10 0.66 -23.96 -0.13
CA PRO A 10 1.07 -22.81 0.67
C PRO A 10 1.38 -21.58 -0.19
N ILE A 11 1.11 -20.39 0.35
CA ILE A 11 1.45 -19.13 -0.33
C ILE A 11 2.97 -18.98 -0.34
N LYS A 12 3.55 -18.76 -1.51
CA LYS A 12 4.98 -18.48 -1.72
C LYS A 12 5.23 -17.09 -2.28
N THR A 13 4.21 -16.48 -2.88
CA THR A 13 4.29 -15.18 -3.52
C THR A 13 3.10 -14.34 -3.11
N VAL A 14 3.35 -13.08 -2.74
CA VAL A 14 2.33 -12.05 -2.54
C VAL A 14 2.51 -11.00 -3.65
N ILE A 15 1.44 -10.66 -4.35
CA ILE A 15 1.42 -9.60 -5.36
C ILE A 15 0.43 -8.55 -4.89
N ALA A 16 0.94 -7.38 -4.51
CA ALA A 16 0.16 -6.34 -3.86
C ALA A 16 -0.17 -5.18 -4.81
N PHE A 17 -1.42 -4.73 -4.75
CA PHE A 17 -1.93 -3.55 -5.45
C PHE A 17 -2.64 -2.64 -4.46
N GLY A 18 -2.44 -1.34 -4.59
CA GLY A 18 -3.10 -0.39 -3.73
C GLY A 18 -2.48 0.99 -3.66
N ASP A 19 -2.66 1.61 -2.50
CA ASP A 19 -2.26 2.99 -2.21
C ASP A 19 -1.18 3.06 -1.11
N SER A 20 -1.15 4.17 -0.35
CA SER A 20 -0.14 4.50 0.66
C SER A 20 -0.14 3.54 1.85
N ILE A 21 -1.26 2.86 2.10
CA ILE A 21 -1.35 1.85 3.16
C ILE A 21 -0.55 0.60 2.78
N THR A 22 -0.29 0.39 1.48
CA THR A 22 0.34 -0.81 0.91
C THR A 22 1.72 -0.54 0.31
N ASP A 23 2.00 0.70 -0.11
CA ASP A 23 3.23 1.11 -0.80
C ASP A 23 4.51 0.85 0.03
N VAL A 24 5.43 0.08 -0.54
CA VAL A 24 6.75 -0.24 0.06
C VAL A 24 7.88 0.70 -0.42
N GLY A 25 7.54 1.86 -0.98
CA GLY A 25 8.48 2.90 -1.43
C GLY A 25 8.48 3.16 -2.95
N ASN A 26 7.50 2.65 -3.69
CA ASN A 26 7.30 2.95 -5.11
C ASN A 26 7.06 4.44 -5.33
N THR A 27 6.18 5.09 -4.54
CA THR A 27 5.98 6.55 -4.64
C THR A 27 7.26 7.30 -4.29
N LYS A 28 8.01 6.85 -3.28
CA LYS A 28 9.31 7.45 -2.91
C LYS A 28 10.30 7.43 -4.07
N ALA A 29 10.38 6.33 -4.78
CA ALA A 29 11.33 6.16 -5.88
C ALA A 29 11.03 7.11 -7.06
N VAL A 30 9.76 7.45 -7.31
CA VAL A 30 9.37 8.31 -8.44
C VAL A 30 9.23 9.79 -8.06
N SER A 31 9.11 10.11 -6.77
CA SER A 31 8.73 11.47 -6.33
C SER A 31 9.54 12.05 -5.18
N GLY A 32 10.27 11.24 -4.43
CA GLY A 32 10.88 11.67 -3.18
C GLY A 32 9.94 11.71 -1.96
N VAL A 33 8.65 11.37 -2.11
CA VAL A 33 7.65 11.34 -1.02
C VAL A 33 7.31 9.90 -0.61
N PRO A 34 7.11 9.61 0.69
CA PRO A 34 7.25 10.54 1.81
C PRO A 34 8.71 10.76 2.20
N PRO A 35 9.07 11.98 2.65
CA PRO A 35 10.40 12.27 3.19
C PRO A 35 10.57 11.67 4.60
N SER A 36 11.76 11.82 5.19
CA SER A 36 11.91 11.63 6.64
C SER A 36 10.90 12.52 7.39
N PRO A 37 10.30 12.09 8.52
CA PRO A 37 10.62 10.93 9.36
C PRO A 37 9.89 9.63 8.99
N TYR A 38 9.30 9.53 7.80
CA TYR A 38 8.69 8.30 7.34
C TYR A 38 9.74 7.22 7.05
N PHE A 39 9.41 5.97 7.37
CA PHE A 39 10.35 4.85 7.30
C PHE A 39 10.60 4.42 5.86
N ASN A 40 11.79 4.68 5.32
CA ASN A 40 12.24 4.17 4.02
C ASN A 40 11.19 4.29 2.89
N GLY A 41 10.47 5.42 2.85
CA GLY A 41 9.45 5.70 1.84
C GLY A 41 8.10 5.01 2.03
N ARG A 42 7.86 4.31 3.15
CA ARG A 42 6.52 3.86 3.55
C ARG A 42 5.78 5.05 4.15
N PHE A 43 4.46 5.14 3.96
CA PHE A 43 3.63 6.13 4.64
C PHE A 43 3.35 5.70 6.10
N SER A 44 4.40 5.33 6.84
CA SER A 44 4.33 4.93 8.24
C SER A 44 5.70 5.11 8.89
N ASN A 45 5.82 4.79 10.17
CA ASN A 45 7.07 4.78 10.94
C ASN A 45 7.81 3.42 10.93
N GLY A 46 7.41 2.50 10.05
CA GLY A 46 8.01 1.18 9.87
C GLY A 46 7.42 0.45 8.65
N PRO A 47 7.64 -0.88 8.53
CA PRO A 47 7.04 -1.68 7.47
C PRO A 47 5.51 -1.59 7.42
N VAL A 48 4.94 -1.76 6.23
CA VAL A 48 3.47 -1.78 6.04
C VAL A 48 2.90 -3.20 6.06
N TRP A 49 1.57 -3.32 6.12
CA TRP A 49 0.89 -4.59 6.42
C TRP A 49 1.25 -5.73 5.46
N VAL A 50 1.46 -5.45 4.16
CA VAL A 50 1.85 -6.49 3.19
C VAL A 50 3.24 -7.06 3.46
N GLU A 51 4.15 -6.26 4.03
CA GLU A 51 5.49 -6.72 4.43
C GLU A 51 5.38 -7.70 5.59
N TYR A 52 4.57 -7.39 6.61
CA TYR A 52 4.29 -8.31 7.73
C TYR A 52 3.54 -9.57 7.28
N LEU A 53 2.49 -9.41 6.46
CA LEU A 53 1.69 -10.53 5.96
C LEU A 53 2.58 -11.51 5.17
N SER A 54 3.48 -11.01 4.33
CA SER A 54 4.42 -11.86 3.60
C SER A 54 5.34 -12.65 4.55
N GLY A 55 5.74 -12.06 5.68
CA GLY A 55 6.46 -12.75 6.75
C GLY A 55 5.64 -13.89 7.38
N TYR A 56 4.38 -13.63 7.74
CA TYR A 56 3.47 -14.66 8.29
C TYR A 56 3.17 -15.78 7.31
N LEU A 57 3.22 -15.50 6.01
CA LEU A 57 3.04 -16.46 4.94
C LEU A 57 4.35 -17.20 4.63
N SER A 58 5.06 -17.65 5.67
CA SER A 58 6.33 -18.39 5.56
C SER A 58 7.40 -17.65 4.74
N ASN A 59 7.53 -16.33 4.96
CA ASN A 59 8.41 -15.45 4.19
C ASN A 59 8.17 -15.52 2.67
N ALA A 60 6.90 -15.47 2.27
CA ALA A 60 6.53 -15.36 0.86
C ALA A 60 7.25 -14.16 0.21
N THR A 61 7.64 -14.31 -1.06
CA THR A 61 8.23 -13.20 -1.82
C THR A 61 7.14 -12.15 -2.10
N LEU A 62 7.38 -10.91 -1.70
CA LEU A 62 6.46 -9.81 -1.92
C LEU A 62 6.85 -9.02 -3.18
N TYR A 63 5.92 -8.89 -4.12
CA TYR A 63 5.99 -7.95 -5.23
C TYR A 63 4.95 -6.86 -5.02
N ASP A 64 5.42 -5.63 -4.80
CA ASP A 64 4.53 -4.50 -4.54
C ASP A 64 4.39 -3.59 -5.77
N PHE A 65 3.15 -3.39 -6.21
CA PHE A 65 2.75 -2.47 -7.27
C PHE A 65 1.93 -1.29 -6.73
N ALA A 66 1.75 -1.17 -5.41
CA ALA A 66 1.03 -0.05 -4.81
C ALA A 66 1.82 1.27 -4.91
N TYR A 67 1.11 2.40 -4.94
CA TYR A 67 1.70 3.74 -4.94
C TYR A 67 0.90 4.62 -3.98
N GLY A 68 1.56 5.24 -3.00
CA GLY A 68 0.94 6.25 -2.15
C GLY A 68 0.28 7.35 -2.97
N GLY A 69 -1.01 7.58 -2.70
CA GLY A 69 -1.87 8.49 -3.46
C GLY A 69 -2.64 7.89 -4.63
N ALA A 70 -2.39 6.63 -4.99
CA ALA A 70 -3.11 5.98 -6.08
C ALA A 70 -4.63 5.91 -5.82
N CYS A 71 -5.41 6.24 -6.85
CA CYS A 71 -6.84 6.02 -6.88
C CYS A 71 -7.19 4.64 -7.46
N ALA A 72 -8.37 4.14 -7.13
CA ALA A 72 -8.94 2.95 -7.76
C ALA A 72 -9.33 3.24 -9.22
N LEU A 73 -9.90 4.43 -9.49
CA LEU A 73 -10.29 4.86 -10.83
C LEU A 73 -9.21 5.67 -11.53
N GLU A 74 -9.19 5.55 -12.86
CA GLU A 74 -8.45 6.46 -13.74
C GLU A 74 -9.05 7.87 -13.61
N SER A 75 -8.26 8.81 -13.09
CA SER A 75 -8.67 10.21 -13.07
C SER A 75 -8.08 10.93 -14.29
N ALA A 76 -8.93 11.29 -15.25
CA ALA A 76 -8.56 12.17 -16.37
C ALA A 76 -8.01 13.54 -15.91
N ASN A 77 -8.20 13.89 -14.63
CA ASN A 77 -7.70 15.09 -13.95
C ASN A 77 -6.73 14.77 -12.80
N ALA A 78 -6.06 13.62 -12.85
CA ALA A 78 -4.91 13.21 -12.05
C ALA A 78 -4.48 14.13 -10.90
N LYS A 79 -5.24 14.10 -9.81
CA LYS A 79 -4.87 14.71 -8.52
C LYS A 79 -5.53 13.96 -7.38
N CYS A 80 -5.45 12.64 -7.39
CA CYS A 80 -5.50 11.93 -6.12
C CYS A 80 -4.18 12.27 -5.41
N GLU A 81 -4.25 13.01 -4.30
CA GLU A 81 -3.15 13.63 -3.53
C GLU A 81 -2.53 14.98 -3.95
N GLY A 82 -3.01 15.66 -4.99
CA GLY A 82 -2.43 16.98 -5.33
C GLY A 82 -0.94 16.96 -5.71
N LEU A 83 -0.37 15.76 -5.90
CA LEU A 83 0.97 15.54 -6.44
C LEU A 83 1.04 16.06 -7.89
N SER A 84 2.19 16.58 -8.28
CA SER A 84 2.40 17.20 -9.60
C SER A 84 2.67 16.19 -10.72
N PHE A 85 2.64 14.89 -10.43
CA PHE A 85 2.97 13.81 -11.37
C PHE A 85 1.93 12.68 -11.32
N LEU A 86 1.79 11.97 -12.44
CA LEU A 86 0.80 10.89 -12.60
C LEU A 86 1.28 9.61 -11.90
N LEU A 87 0.50 9.15 -10.93
CA LEU A 87 0.67 7.84 -10.32
C LEU A 87 -0.20 6.79 -11.01
N PRO A 88 0.26 5.52 -11.09
CA PRO A 88 -0.58 4.44 -11.59
C PRO A 88 -1.78 4.19 -10.67
N ASP A 89 -2.99 4.38 -11.20
CA ASP A 89 -4.22 3.81 -10.63
C ASP A 89 -4.20 2.27 -10.65
N LEU A 90 -5.22 1.59 -10.13
CA LEU A 90 -5.27 0.12 -10.13
C LEU A 90 -5.09 -0.50 -11.53
N ALA A 91 -5.64 0.10 -12.59
CA ALA A 91 -5.46 -0.41 -13.95
C ALA A 91 -4.02 -0.20 -14.44
N GLY A 92 -3.40 0.92 -14.08
CA GLY A 92 -1.98 1.21 -14.29
C GLY A 92 -1.07 0.22 -13.56
N GLN A 93 -1.35 -0.05 -12.28
CA GLN A 93 -0.60 -1.01 -11.48
C GLN A 93 -0.72 -2.43 -12.06
N TYR A 94 -1.91 -2.83 -12.52
CA TYR A 94 -2.09 -4.10 -13.24
C TYR A 94 -1.25 -4.15 -14.52
N LYS A 95 -1.17 -3.06 -15.30
CA LYS A 95 -0.33 -2.99 -16.52
C LYS A 95 1.15 -3.14 -16.19
N LEU A 96 1.62 -2.60 -15.06
CA LEU A 96 2.99 -2.79 -14.57
C LEU A 96 3.22 -4.25 -14.18
N TYR A 97 2.32 -4.83 -13.39
CA TYR A 97 2.35 -6.24 -13.02
C TYR A 97 2.41 -7.16 -14.24
N ALA A 98 1.52 -6.98 -15.21
CA ALA A 98 1.42 -7.83 -16.40
C ALA A 98 2.69 -7.82 -17.27
N LYS A 99 3.54 -6.79 -17.13
CA LYS A 99 4.85 -6.68 -17.82
C LYS A 99 6.01 -7.16 -16.96
N SER A 100 5.82 -7.35 -15.67
CA SER A 100 6.88 -7.74 -14.74
C SER A 100 7.14 -9.25 -14.78
N PRO A 101 8.33 -9.72 -14.36
CA PRO A 101 8.62 -11.15 -14.22
C PRO A 101 7.66 -11.89 -13.26
N SER A 102 7.12 -11.20 -12.25
CA SER A 102 6.19 -11.82 -11.30
C SER A 102 4.84 -12.19 -11.92
N SER A 103 4.51 -11.68 -13.12
CA SER A 103 3.37 -12.18 -13.92
C SER A 103 3.47 -13.65 -14.31
N LYS A 104 4.65 -14.26 -14.16
CA LYS A 104 4.91 -15.68 -14.41
C LYS A 104 4.90 -16.53 -13.14
N ALA A 105 4.64 -15.93 -11.97
CA ALA A 105 4.49 -16.68 -10.73
C ALA A 105 3.33 -17.69 -10.85
N ASP A 106 3.50 -18.86 -10.23
CA ASP A 106 2.47 -19.90 -10.23
C ASP A 106 1.20 -19.39 -9.50
N PRO A 107 0.04 -19.27 -10.20
CA PRO A 107 -1.18 -18.78 -9.59
C PRO A 107 -1.70 -19.64 -8.44
N ALA A 108 -1.36 -20.93 -8.39
CA ALA A 108 -1.77 -21.82 -7.31
C ALA A 108 -1.06 -21.48 -5.99
N SER A 109 0.20 -21.04 -6.05
CA SER A 109 1.03 -20.64 -4.90
C SER A 109 1.11 -19.11 -4.68
N THR A 110 0.34 -18.32 -5.43
CA THR A 110 0.31 -16.85 -5.33
C THR A 110 -0.94 -16.36 -4.59
N LEU A 111 -0.78 -15.33 -3.75
CA LEU A 111 -1.84 -14.49 -3.20
C LEU A 111 -1.78 -13.12 -3.87
N PHE A 112 -2.90 -12.66 -4.42
CA PHE A 112 -3.05 -11.28 -4.87
C PHE A 112 -3.75 -10.45 -3.79
N THR A 113 -3.26 -9.25 -3.49
CA THR A 113 -3.93 -8.32 -2.58
C THR A 113 -4.38 -7.07 -3.30
N VAL A 114 -5.57 -6.56 -2.96
CA VAL A 114 -6.11 -5.32 -3.51
C VAL A 114 -6.69 -4.46 -2.38
N MET A 115 -6.11 -3.27 -2.17
CA MET A 115 -6.59 -2.27 -1.22
C MET A 115 -6.49 -0.88 -1.86
N ALA A 116 -7.62 -0.32 -2.29
CA ALA A 116 -7.67 1.00 -2.90
C ALA A 116 -9.06 1.63 -2.73
N GLY A 117 -9.19 2.87 -3.18
CA GLY A 117 -10.45 3.62 -3.18
C GLY A 117 -10.48 4.75 -2.15
N GLY A 118 -9.61 4.71 -1.13
CA GLY A 118 -9.59 5.70 -0.05
C GLY A 118 -9.28 7.10 -0.57
N ASN A 119 -8.36 7.19 -1.53
CA ASN A 119 -8.01 8.44 -2.20
C ASN A 119 -9.15 8.96 -3.09
N ASP A 120 -9.88 8.09 -3.79
CA ASP A 120 -11.06 8.49 -4.58
C ASP A 120 -12.11 9.15 -3.68
N LEU A 121 -12.35 8.57 -2.50
CA LEU A 121 -13.34 9.09 -1.57
C LEU A 121 -12.88 10.39 -0.87
N SER A 122 -11.57 10.51 -0.62
CA SER A 122 -10.96 11.64 0.10
C SER A 122 -10.75 12.88 -0.78
N TYR A 123 -10.35 12.70 -2.04
CA TYR A 123 -9.90 13.81 -2.90
C TYR A 123 -10.82 14.12 -4.07
N SER A 124 -11.77 13.24 -4.41
CA SER A 124 -12.75 13.51 -5.46
C SER A 124 -14.10 13.95 -4.88
N ASN A 125 -14.55 15.11 -5.35
CA ASN A 125 -15.91 15.61 -5.08
C ASN A 125 -16.95 15.07 -6.06
N THR A 126 -16.52 14.42 -7.14
CA THR A 126 -17.41 13.93 -8.22
C THR A 126 -17.46 12.41 -8.33
N THR A 127 -16.47 11.71 -7.77
CA THR A 127 -16.43 10.25 -7.79
C THR A 127 -17.39 9.69 -6.74
N SER A 128 -18.33 8.85 -7.16
CA SER A 128 -19.22 8.15 -6.23
C SER A 128 -18.51 6.98 -5.56
N ALA A 129 -18.96 6.63 -4.35
CA ALA A 129 -18.41 5.52 -3.59
C ALA A 129 -18.62 4.17 -4.29
N GLU A 130 -19.73 4.02 -5.01
CA GLU A 130 -20.05 2.85 -5.82
C GLU A 130 -19.11 2.72 -7.02
N ALA A 131 -18.75 3.82 -7.68
CA ALA A 131 -17.82 3.80 -8.81
C ALA A 131 -16.42 3.37 -8.36
N SER A 132 -15.94 3.90 -7.23
CA SER A 132 -14.65 3.53 -6.63
C SER A 132 -14.64 2.05 -6.23
N ALA A 133 -15.68 1.56 -5.55
CA ALA A 133 -15.83 0.14 -5.23
C ALA A 133 -15.90 -0.73 -6.49
N GLY A 134 -16.60 -0.26 -7.52
CA GLY A 134 -16.71 -0.92 -8.83
C GLY A 134 -15.35 -1.10 -9.51
N ALA A 135 -14.44 -0.13 -9.40
CA ALA A 135 -13.08 -0.25 -9.92
C ALA A 135 -12.26 -1.32 -9.18
N VAL A 136 -12.39 -1.42 -7.85
CA VAL A 136 -11.78 -2.49 -7.06
C VAL A 136 -12.33 -3.85 -7.48
N VAL A 137 -13.66 -3.98 -7.62
CA VAL A 137 -14.31 -5.22 -8.11
C VAL A 137 -13.82 -5.57 -9.51
N ALA A 138 -13.67 -4.58 -10.41
CA ALA A 138 -13.16 -4.79 -11.75
C ALA A 138 -11.71 -5.29 -11.76
N MET A 139 -10.86 -4.76 -10.87
CA MET A 139 -9.49 -5.25 -10.68
C MET A 139 -9.48 -6.71 -10.20
N VAL A 140 -10.29 -7.07 -9.21
CA VAL A 140 -10.42 -8.47 -8.76
C VAL A 140 -10.90 -9.38 -9.90
N SER A 141 -11.92 -8.96 -10.65
CA SER A 141 -12.40 -9.67 -11.84
C SER A 141 -11.30 -9.87 -12.89
N LYS A 142 -10.46 -8.84 -13.11
CA LYS A 142 -9.33 -8.91 -14.03
C LYS A 142 -8.27 -9.90 -13.57
N LEU A 143 -7.96 -9.95 -12.27
CA LEU A 143 -7.04 -10.94 -11.70
C LEU A 143 -7.57 -12.37 -11.89
N LEU A 144 -8.85 -12.61 -11.59
CA LEU A 144 -9.50 -13.91 -11.74
C LEU A 144 -9.50 -14.40 -13.20
N SER A 145 -9.90 -13.54 -14.14
CA SER A 145 -9.85 -13.84 -15.58
C SER A 145 -8.43 -14.04 -16.11
N SER A 146 -7.41 -13.56 -15.39
CA SER A 146 -5.99 -13.79 -15.68
C SER A 146 -5.42 -15.03 -14.98
N GLY A 147 -6.25 -15.82 -14.29
CA GLY A 147 -5.88 -17.09 -13.68
C GLY A 147 -5.63 -17.05 -12.17
N ALA A 148 -5.81 -15.91 -11.50
CA ALA A 148 -5.65 -15.82 -10.05
C ALA A 148 -6.56 -16.83 -9.32
N LYS A 149 -5.98 -17.53 -8.33
CA LYS A 149 -6.71 -18.52 -7.51
C LYS A 149 -7.01 -18.03 -6.10
N ARG A 150 -6.24 -17.06 -5.60
CA ARG A 150 -6.42 -16.43 -4.28
C ARG A 150 -6.33 -14.93 -4.40
N VAL A 151 -7.38 -14.24 -3.96
CA VAL A 151 -7.42 -12.78 -3.88
C VAL A 151 -7.88 -12.37 -2.50
N LEU A 152 -7.10 -11.55 -1.81
CA LEU A 152 -7.49 -10.83 -0.60
C LEU A 152 -7.84 -9.40 -0.98
N VAL A 153 -9.09 -9.00 -0.78
CA VAL A 153 -9.58 -7.67 -1.13
C VAL A 153 -10.04 -6.95 0.13
N SER A 154 -9.58 -5.72 0.33
CA SER A 154 -9.87 -4.97 1.56
C SER A 154 -11.06 -4.03 1.38
N ASN A 155 -11.90 -3.96 2.41
CA ASN A 155 -12.90 -2.90 2.53
C ASN A 155 -12.29 -1.62 3.13
N MET A 156 -13.08 -0.56 3.24
CA MET A 156 -12.63 0.77 3.69
C MET A 156 -13.08 1.08 5.12
N TRP A 157 -12.34 1.91 5.85
CA TRP A 157 -12.67 2.27 7.25
C TRP A 157 -12.87 3.77 7.54
N TRP A 158 -12.26 4.70 6.80
CA TRP A 158 -12.07 6.07 7.34
C TRP A 158 -12.77 7.25 6.63
N VAL A 159 -13.53 7.04 5.56
CA VAL A 159 -14.19 8.12 4.80
C VAL A 159 -15.71 8.15 4.99
N ALA A 160 -16.18 8.44 6.20
CA ALA A 160 -17.62 8.53 6.49
C ALA A 160 -18.28 9.75 5.78
N PRO A 161 -19.55 9.65 5.32
CA PRO A 161 -20.39 8.46 5.26
C PRO A 161 -20.11 7.57 4.04
N LYS A 162 -19.22 7.99 3.13
CA LYS A 162 -18.92 7.29 1.85
C LYS A 162 -18.46 5.83 2.05
N VAL A 163 -17.83 5.51 3.18
CA VAL A 163 -17.42 4.14 3.56
C VAL A 163 -18.57 3.15 3.54
N THR A 164 -19.75 3.51 4.05
CA THR A 164 -20.91 2.60 4.10
C THR A 164 -21.32 2.18 2.69
N THR A 165 -21.43 3.16 1.79
CA THR A 165 -21.80 2.94 0.39
C THR A 165 -20.73 2.16 -0.36
N PHE A 166 -19.45 2.51 -0.19
CA PHE A 166 -18.33 1.80 -0.80
C PHE A 166 -18.31 0.33 -0.35
N ASN A 167 -18.39 0.07 0.95
CA ASN A 167 -18.32 -1.28 1.50
C ASN A 167 -19.53 -2.12 1.08
N ALA A 168 -20.74 -1.53 1.00
CA ALA A 168 -21.92 -2.22 0.50
C ALA A 168 -21.78 -2.63 -0.98
N ALA A 169 -21.30 -1.71 -1.83
CA ALA A 169 -21.06 -1.97 -3.25
C ALA A 169 -19.94 -3.02 -3.45
N LEU A 170 -18.84 -2.90 -2.71
CA LEU A 170 -17.74 -3.87 -2.73
C LEU A 170 -18.23 -5.25 -2.33
N ASN A 171 -18.94 -5.39 -1.21
CA ASN A 171 -19.46 -6.66 -0.73
C ASN A 171 -20.37 -7.34 -1.75
N SER A 172 -21.27 -6.59 -2.39
CA SER A 172 -22.14 -7.09 -3.45
C SER A 172 -21.35 -7.57 -4.67
N GLY A 173 -20.35 -6.80 -5.11
CA GLY A 173 -19.49 -7.17 -6.23
C GLY A 173 -18.64 -8.41 -5.94
N ILE A 174 -18.05 -8.50 -4.74
CA ILE A 174 -17.25 -9.66 -4.31
C ILE A 174 -18.13 -10.91 -4.16
N ALA A 175 -19.34 -10.80 -3.63
CA ALA A 175 -20.30 -11.91 -3.60
C ALA A 175 -20.60 -12.42 -5.02
N SER A 176 -20.82 -11.51 -5.97
CA SER A 176 -21.05 -11.85 -7.37
C SER A 176 -19.84 -12.56 -8.01
N LEU A 177 -18.62 -12.08 -7.73
CA LEU A 177 -17.39 -12.72 -8.24
C LEU A 177 -17.15 -14.10 -7.62
N ARG A 178 -17.46 -14.30 -6.34
CA ARG A 178 -17.41 -15.62 -5.69
C ARG A 178 -18.36 -16.61 -6.37
N ALA A 179 -19.59 -16.19 -6.63
CA ALA A 179 -20.57 -17.02 -7.34
C ALA A 179 -20.13 -17.39 -8.76
N ALA A 180 -19.48 -16.46 -9.47
CA ALA A 180 -18.97 -16.69 -10.82
C ALA A 180 -17.66 -17.50 -10.88
N ASN A 181 -16.89 -17.56 -9.78
CA ASN A 181 -15.58 -18.19 -9.72
C ASN A 181 -15.48 -19.19 -8.55
N PRO A 182 -16.29 -20.28 -8.53
CA PRO A 182 -16.39 -21.19 -7.38
C PRO A 182 -15.11 -21.97 -7.05
N THR A 183 -14.11 -21.94 -7.94
CA THR A 183 -12.81 -22.59 -7.74
C THR A 183 -11.73 -21.65 -7.23
N ALA A 184 -12.01 -20.35 -7.12
CA ALA A 184 -11.09 -19.35 -6.58
C ALA A 184 -11.50 -18.97 -5.16
N THR A 185 -10.52 -18.70 -4.32
CA THR A 185 -10.72 -18.12 -2.99
C THR A 185 -10.65 -16.60 -3.10
N ILE A 186 -11.77 -15.92 -2.87
CA ILE A 186 -11.82 -14.46 -2.79
C ILE A 186 -12.13 -14.12 -1.33
N GLN A 187 -11.13 -13.70 -0.56
CA GLN A 187 -11.27 -13.35 0.85
C GLN A 187 -11.47 -11.84 0.99
N LEU A 188 -12.46 -11.44 1.80
CA LEU A 188 -12.62 -10.04 2.18
C LEU A 188 -11.76 -9.81 3.42
N HIS A 189 -10.93 -8.77 3.39
CA HIS A 189 -10.21 -8.27 4.55
C HIS A 189 -11.03 -7.14 5.18
N ASP A 190 -11.62 -7.39 6.35
CA ASP A 190 -12.59 -6.48 6.96
C ASP A 190 -11.89 -5.39 7.81
N MET A 191 -11.29 -4.42 7.12
CA MET A 191 -10.65 -3.26 7.74
C MET A 191 -11.62 -2.45 8.61
N LEU A 192 -12.89 -2.34 8.22
CA LEU A 192 -13.88 -1.66 9.06
C LEU A 192 -14.08 -2.38 10.40
N LYS A 193 -14.20 -3.71 10.39
CA LYS A 193 -14.26 -4.52 11.62
C LYS A 193 -12.99 -4.36 12.46
N PHE A 194 -11.82 -4.41 11.82
CA PHE A 194 -10.53 -4.22 12.50
C PHE A 194 -10.45 -2.87 13.22
N PHE A 195 -10.68 -1.76 12.51
CA PHE A 195 -10.55 -0.43 13.09
C PHE A 195 -11.65 -0.13 14.11
N THR A 196 -12.87 -0.63 13.91
CA THR A 196 -13.96 -0.53 14.90
C THR A 196 -13.57 -1.21 16.21
N TYR A 197 -12.95 -2.39 16.13
CA TYR A 197 -12.45 -3.07 17.33
C TYR A 197 -11.25 -2.33 17.93
N ALA A 198 -10.27 -1.92 17.11
CA ALA A 198 -9.04 -1.27 17.57
C ALA A 198 -9.28 -0.01 18.43
N VAL A 199 -10.30 0.78 18.08
CA VAL A 199 -10.68 2.01 18.82
C VAL A 199 -11.59 1.73 20.03
N SER A 200 -12.14 0.52 20.15
CA SER A 200 -12.94 0.15 21.31
C SER A 200 -12.05 -0.03 22.56
N PRO A 201 -12.57 0.15 23.79
CA PRO A 201 -11.78 -0.06 25.00
C PRO A 201 -11.14 -1.46 25.07
N ALA A 202 -11.87 -2.50 24.64
CA ALA A 202 -11.38 -3.86 24.64
C ALA A 202 -10.25 -4.07 23.61
N GLY A 203 -10.43 -3.57 22.39
CA GLY A 203 -9.42 -3.73 21.34
C GLY A 203 -8.19 -2.85 21.57
N SER A 204 -8.36 -1.61 22.03
CA SER A 204 -7.24 -0.75 22.43
C SER A 204 -6.38 -1.41 23.51
N ALA A 205 -7.01 -1.98 24.55
CA ALA A 205 -6.30 -2.71 25.59
C ALA A 205 -5.63 -3.98 25.05
N ALA A 206 -6.31 -4.77 24.21
CA ALA A 206 -5.76 -5.98 23.62
C ALA A 206 -4.57 -5.72 22.69
N PHE A 207 -4.59 -4.59 21.97
CA PHE A 207 -3.54 -4.20 21.02
C PHE A 207 -2.39 -3.41 21.65
N GLY A 208 -2.59 -2.89 22.86
CA GLY A 208 -1.62 -2.09 23.60
C GLY A 208 -1.62 -0.60 23.20
N PHE A 209 -2.71 -0.09 22.64
CA PHE A 209 -2.82 1.32 22.27
C PHE A 209 -3.18 2.18 23.48
N LYS A 210 -2.37 3.23 23.69
CA LYS A 210 -2.65 4.32 24.64
C LYS A 210 -3.37 5.48 23.96
N ASN A 211 -3.17 5.66 22.65
CA ASN A 211 -3.81 6.70 21.88
C ASN A 211 -4.33 6.15 20.53
N THR A 212 -5.64 6.18 20.34
CA THR A 212 -6.30 5.80 19.09
C THR A 212 -6.89 6.99 18.33
N VAL A 213 -6.78 8.20 18.90
CA VAL A 213 -7.42 9.43 18.43
C VAL A 213 -6.40 10.34 17.73
N ASP A 214 -5.33 10.68 18.42
CA ASP A 214 -4.31 11.59 17.91
C ASP A 214 -3.26 10.85 17.08
N THR A 215 -2.43 11.63 16.39
CA THR A 215 -1.36 11.15 15.52
C THR A 215 -0.03 11.23 16.26
N CYS A 216 0.85 10.24 16.04
CA CYS A 216 2.18 10.28 16.63
C CYS A 216 3.10 11.32 15.95
N LEU A 217 2.96 11.48 14.64
CA LEU A 217 3.55 12.55 13.84
C LEU A 217 2.56 13.72 13.82
N THR A 218 2.98 14.88 14.35
CA THR A 218 2.22 16.13 14.18
C THR A 218 2.69 16.82 12.90
N GLY A 219 1.73 17.16 12.03
CA GLY A 219 1.97 17.40 10.61
C GLY A 219 1.91 16.11 9.78
N ASP A 220 2.32 16.19 8.52
CA ASP A 220 2.40 15.05 7.59
C ASP A 220 3.42 15.32 6.48
N TRP A 221 3.56 14.36 5.55
CA TRP A 221 4.45 14.44 4.40
C TRP A 221 4.16 15.61 3.45
N SER A 222 2.95 16.14 3.47
CA SER A 222 2.47 17.23 2.60
C SER A 222 2.56 18.60 3.28
N THR A 223 2.81 18.61 4.59
CA THR A 223 2.88 19.80 5.45
C THR A 223 4.23 19.86 6.16
N THR A 224 4.37 20.76 7.14
CA THR A 224 5.60 20.84 7.95
C THR A 224 5.56 19.75 9.02
N VAL A 225 6.60 18.92 9.07
CA VAL A 225 6.80 17.99 10.19
C VAL A 225 7.18 18.78 11.43
N GLU A 226 6.37 18.69 12.49
CA GLU A 226 6.58 19.44 13.73
C GLU A 226 7.25 18.58 14.80
N ALA A 227 6.70 17.39 15.09
CA ALA A 227 7.17 16.52 16.15
C ALA A 227 6.79 15.05 15.92
N VAL A 228 7.56 14.15 16.53
CA VAL A 228 7.27 12.71 16.63
C VAL A 228 7.09 12.35 18.10
N CYS A 229 6.02 11.63 18.43
CA CYS A 229 5.72 11.17 19.78
C CYS A 229 6.79 10.19 20.31
N ALA A 230 6.95 10.11 21.64
CA ALA A 230 7.98 9.29 22.28
C ALA A 230 7.76 7.77 22.16
N GLU A 231 6.49 7.33 22.07
CA GLU A 231 6.13 5.90 22.04
C GLU A 231 5.22 5.55 20.84
N PRO A 232 5.75 5.57 19.59
CA PRO A 232 4.93 5.37 18.39
C PRO A 232 4.14 4.05 18.37
N ASN A 233 4.67 2.99 18.99
CA ASN A 233 3.98 1.68 19.03
C ASN A 233 2.73 1.67 19.94
N THR A 234 2.50 2.72 20.72
CA THR A 234 1.27 2.86 21.53
C THR A 234 0.21 3.72 20.84
N TYR A 235 0.52 4.23 19.64
CA TYR A 235 -0.40 5.01 18.81
C TYR A 235 -0.96 4.15 17.68
N LEU A 236 -2.26 4.29 17.43
CA LEU A 236 -2.90 3.65 16.28
C LEU A 236 -2.48 4.32 14.97
N ARG A 237 -2.27 5.65 15.00
CA ARG A 237 -2.02 6.49 13.82
C ARG A 237 -0.62 7.08 13.84
N TRP A 238 0.06 6.97 12.70
CA TRP A 238 1.32 7.65 12.47
C TRP A 238 1.05 9.12 12.19
N ASP A 239 0.35 9.42 11.10
CA ASP A 239 -0.09 10.78 10.75
C ASP A 239 -1.62 10.84 10.65
N VAL A 240 -2.16 11.93 10.09
CA VAL A 240 -3.61 12.16 9.98
C VAL A 240 -4.35 11.12 9.13
N SER A 241 -3.65 10.41 8.25
CA SER A 241 -4.22 9.45 7.30
C SER A 241 -3.71 8.02 7.51
N HIS A 242 -2.50 7.86 8.01
CA HIS A 242 -1.80 6.58 7.96
C HIS A 242 -1.61 5.92 9.33
N PRO A 243 -1.76 4.58 9.41
CA PRO A 243 -1.49 3.83 10.64
C PRO A 243 -0.01 3.80 11.02
N THR A 244 0.29 3.53 12.30
CA THR A 244 1.65 3.19 12.72
C THR A 244 2.04 1.80 12.24
N THR A 245 3.34 1.51 12.23
CA THR A 245 3.87 0.17 11.93
C THR A 245 3.31 -0.91 12.85
N ARG A 246 2.99 -0.56 14.10
CA ARG A 246 2.31 -1.46 15.04
C ARG A 246 0.90 -1.79 14.57
N THR A 247 0.16 -0.81 14.08
CA THR A 247 -1.15 -1.05 13.50
C THR A 247 -1.05 -1.87 12.22
N HIS A 248 -0.05 -1.63 11.37
CA HIS A 248 0.20 -2.45 10.17
C HIS A 248 0.52 -3.92 10.49
N ASP A 249 1.30 -4.19 11.52
CA ASP A 249 1.54 -5.54 12.07
C ASP A 249 0.21 -6.22 12.47
N LEU A 250 -0.64 -5.52 13.23
CA LEU A 250 -1.94 -6.03 13.66
C LEU A 250 -2.92 -6.25 12.50
N ILE A 251 -2.93 -5.37 11.49
CA ILE A 251 -3.69 -5.55 10.25
C ILE A 251 -3.26 -6.84 9.55
N ALA A 252 -1.94 -7.08 9.46
CA ALA A 252 -1.40 -8.27 8.82
C ALA A 252 -1.72 -9.57 9.58
N GLN A 253 -1.72 -9.54 10.92
CA GLN A 253 -2.16 -10.68 11.73
C GLN A 253 -3.64 -11.01 11.50
N PHE A 254 -4.49 -9.98 11.43
CA PHE A 254 -5.90 -10.18 11.14
C PHE A 254 -6.13 -10.74 9.74
N ALA A 255 -5.45 -10.18 8.72
CA ALA A 255 -5.47 -10.71 7.36
C ALA A 255 -5.02 -12.17 7.29
N PHE A 256 -3.97 -12.54 8.03
CA PHE A 256 -3.48 -13.91 8.10
C PHE A 256 -4.55 -14.85 8.69
N ASN A 257 -5.21 -14.46 9.78
CA ASN A 257 -6.27 -15.25 10.37
C ASN A 257 -7.47 -15.40 9.44
N GLU A 258 -7.90 -14.33 8.76
CA GLU A 258 -9.00 -14.40 7.77
C GLU A 258 -8.67 -15.34 6.61
N LEU A 259 -7.43 -15.33 6.10
CA LEU A 259 -6.98 -16.26 5.07
C LEU A 259 -7.00 -17.74 5.52
N ASN A 260 -6.93 -17.98 6.83
CA ASN A 260 -6.98 -19.31 7.44
C ASN A 260 -8.36 -19.66 8.04
N GLY A 261 -9.38 -18.81 7.83
CA GLY A 261 -10.73 -19.03 8.35
C GLY A 261 -10.84 -18.92 9.88
N VAL A 262 -9.92 -18.20 10.51
CA VAL A 262 -9.89 -17.95 11.96
C VAL A 262 -10.53 -16.59 12.24
N ASP A 263 -11.59 -16.56 13.05
CA ASP A 263 -12.22 -15.31 13.49
C ASP A 263 -11.50 -14.75 14.73
N ALA A 264 -10.29 -14.24 14.52
CA ALA A 264 -9.48 -13.60 15.56
C ALA A 264 -8.59 -12.51 14.98
N PHE A 265 -8.31 -11.46 15.75
CA PHE A 265 -7.44 -10.36 15.31
C PHE A 265 -5.95 -10.64 15.47
N LEU A 266 -5.56 -11.46 16.44
CA LEU A 266 -4.17 -11.76 16.78
C LEU A 266 -3.83 -13.20 16.42
N ILE A 267 -2.59 -13.44 15.97
CA ILE A 267 -2.08 -14.80 15.79
C ILE A 267 -1.71 -15.41 17.15
N SER A 268 -1.90 -16.72 17.29
CA SER A 268 -1.75 -17.43 18.57
C SER A 268 -0.30 -17.74 18.98
N GLU A 269 0.69 -17.47 18.12
CA GLU A 269 2.09 -17.90 18.24
C GLU A 269 3.06 -16.75 17.87
N PRO A 270 4.34 -16.75 18.30
CA PRO A 270 5.14 -15.52 18.30
C PRO A 270 5.37 -14.97 16.88
N SER A 271 5.12 -13.68 16.75
CA SER A 271 5.26 -12.90 15.52
C SER A 271 6.67 -13.08 14.90
N PRO A 272 6.82 -13.66 13.69
CA PRO A 272 8.08 -13.59 12.97
C PRO A 272 8.53 -12.14 12.77
N SER A 273 9.83 -11.88 12.92
CA SER A 273 10.43 -10.63 12.48
C SER A 273 10.18 -10.44 10.98
N SER A 274 9.86 -9.23 10.53
CA SER A 274 9.67 -8.90 9.11
C SER A 274 10.97 -9.15 8.33
N SER A 275 11.11 -10.36 7.78
CA SER A 275 12.34 -10.86 7.13
C SER A 275 12.10 -11.24 5.66
N ALA A 276 10.94 -10.89 5.12
CA ALA A 276 10.53 -11.28 3.77
C ALA A 276 11.38 -10.61 2.69
N THR A 277 11.58 -11.30 1.57
CA THR A 277 12.19 -10.70 0.38
C THR A 277 11.16 -9.77 -0.28
N VAL A 278 11.42 -8.46 -0.20
CA VAL A 278 10.55 -7.41 -0.75
C VAL A 278 11.11 -6.92 -2.09
N VAL A 279 10.29 -6.97 -3.14
CA VAL A 279 10.60 -6.49 -4.49
C VAL A 279 9.64 -5.35 -4.83
N SER A 280 10.15 -4.12 -4.87
CA SER A 280 9.41 -2.94 -5.32
C SER A 280 9.28 -2.94 -6.85
N SER A 281 8.11 -2.60 -7.38
CA SER A 281 7.86 -2.55 -8.83
C SER A 281 8.87 -1.67 -9.59
N VAL A 282 9.34 -0.58 -8.96
CA VAL A 282 10.33 0.35 -9.55
C VAL A 282 11.73 -0.28 -9.67
N THR A 283 12.09 -1.21 -8.80
CA THR A 283 13.40 -1.91 -8.90
C THR A 283 13.45 -2.93 -10.05
N SER A 284 12.29 -3.41 -10.53
CA SER A 284 12.21 -4.39 -11.61
C SER A 284 12.46 -3.82 -13.01
N THR A 285 12.23 -2.53 -13.21
CA THR A 285 12.44 -1.82 -14.49
C THR A 285 13.88 -1.36 -14.71
N LEU A 286 14.68 -1.23 -13.64
CA LEU A 286 16.10 -0.85 -13.75
C LEU A 286 17.02 -2.04 -14.06
N ALA A 287 16.57 -3.28 -13.87
CA ALA A 287 17.39 -4.48 -14.11
C ALA A 287 17.55 -4.86 -15.60
N THR A 288 16.82 -4.22 -16.54
CA THR A 288 16.86 -4.53 -17.98
C THR A 288 17.57 -3.48 -18.83
N ALA A 289 18.14 -2.43 -18.22
CA ALA A 289 18.90 -1.40 -18.92
C ALA A 289 20.37 -1.40 -18.47
N GLY A 290 21.16 -2.39 -18.91
CA GLY A 290 22.59 -2.35 -18.67
C GLY A 290 23.36 -3.65 -18.94
N SER A 291 23.55 -4.01 -20.21
CA SER A 291 24.84 -4.51 -20.74
C SER A 291 24.69 -5.01 -22.17
N SER A 292 24.76 -4.10 -23.13
CA SER A 292 25.22 -4.42 -24.48
C SER A 292 26.27 -3.40 -24.90
N THR A 293 27.53 -3.70 -24.63
CA THR A 293 28.63 -3.13 -25.42
C THR A 293 29.53 -4.29 -25.83
N SER A 294 29.55 -4.54 -27.14
CA SER A 294 30.52 -5.42 -27.79
C SER A 294 31.61 -4.55 -28.42
N ALA A 295 32.85 -4.94 -28.09
CA ALA A 295 34.14 -4.83 -28.78
C ALA A 295 34.43 -3.67 -29.76
N GLY A 296 35.57 -3.01 -29.51
CA GLY A 296 36.35 -2.29 -30.52
C GLY A 296 37.70 -1.84 -29.94
N SER A 297 38.77 -2.54 -30.30
CA SER A 297 40.16 -2.36 -29.84
C SER A 297 40.89 -1.22 -30.58
N ALA A 298 41.75 -0.47 -29.88
CA ALA A 298 43.21 -0.31 -30.16
C ALA A 298 43.80 1.10 -29.87
N ALA A 299 44.79 1.07 -28.96
CA ALA A 299 46.13 1.72 -29.00
C ALA A 299 46.36 3.24 -28.80
N ASN A 300 47.23 3.47 -27.78
CA ASN A 300 48.34 4.44 -27.64
C ASN A 300 48.12 5.94 -27.37
N GLY A 301 48.76 6.41 -26.28
CA GLY A 301 49.58 7.64 -26.34
C GLY A 301 49.43 8.68 -25.21
N ALA A 302 50.39 8.67 -24.28
CA ALA A 302 51.08 9.82 -23.67
C ALA A 302 50.34 10.90 -22.82
N SER A 303 50.79 10.97 -21.55
CA SER A 303 51.16 12.14 -20.72
C SER A 303 50.47 13.51 -20.90
N GLY A 304 49.99 14.08 -19.78
CA GLY A 304 49.78 15.52 -19.64
C GLY A 304 49.15 15.90 -18.30
N ALA A 305 49.94 16.49 -17.40
CA ALA A 305 49.49 17.13 -16.17
C ALA A 305 48.64 18.38 -16.48
N THR A 306 47.72 18.75 -15.57
CA THR A 306 47.55 20.14 -15.06
C THR A 306 46.40 20.26 -14.05
N SER A 307 46.77 20.70 -12.85
CA SER A 307 46.17 21.73 -11.98
C SER A 307 44.66 22.04 -11.99
N VAL A 308 44.13 21.99 -10.77
CA VAL A 308 42.96 22.69 -10.20
C VAL A 308 42.97 24.20 -10.52
N PRO A 309 41.78 24.81 -10.67
CA PRO A 309 41.48 25.99 -9.83
C PRO A 309 40.09 25.96 -9.21
N THR A 310 40.00 26.65 -8.07
CA THR A 310 38.86 26.84 -7.16
C THR A 310 37.92 27.99 -7.56
N ALA A 311 36.63 27.83 -7.17
CA ALA A 311 35.62 28.84 -6.78
C ALA A 311 34.98 29.72 -7.90
N PRO A 312 33.72 30.23 -7.75
CA PRO A 312 33.07 30.62 -6.49
C PRO A 312 31.59 30.26 -6.28
N ALA A 313 31.19 30.42 -5.02
CA ALA A 313 29.81 30.51 -4.54
C ALA A 313 29.14 31.80 -5.05
N ASN A 314 27.85 31.72 -5.42
CA ASN A 314 26.80 32.59 -4.86
C ASN A 314 25.41 32.40 -5.51
N ILE A 315 24.39 32.45 -4.64
CA ILE A 315 23.05 33.03 -4.82
C ILE A 315 22.07 32.32 -5.76
N TYR A 316 21.09 31.63 -5.17
CA TYR A 316 19.69 31.82 -5.56
C TYR A 316 18.80 32.00 -4.32
N SER A 317 18.15 33.15 -4.31
CA SER A 317 17.28 33.68 -3.29
C SER A 317 15.94 32.95 -3.23
N SER A 318 15.43 32.87 -2.00
CA SER A 318 14.04 32.74 -1.60
C SER A 318 13.02 33.34 -2.57
N GLY A 319 12.03 32.53 -2.93
CA GLY A 319 10.79 32.94 -3.58
C GLY A 319 9.61 32.20 -2.99
N SER A 320 9.32 32.46 -1.71
CA SER A 320 8.08 32.05 -1.06
C SER A 320 6.91 32.74 -1.77
N SER A 321 5.97 31.97 -2.30
CA SER A 321 4.62 32.43 -2.58
C SER A 321 3.67 31.43 -1.94
N ALA A 322 3.15 31.85 -0.79
CA ALA A 322 2.12 31.17 -0.05
C ALA A 322 0.89 30.98 -0.93
N VAL A 323 0.45 29.74 -1.07
CA VAL A 323 -0.96 29.42 -1.32
C VAL A 323 -1.44 28.69 -0.08
N ALA A 324 -1.63 29.47 0.99
CA ALA A 324 -2.44 29.07 2.12
C ALA A 324 -3.86 29.56 1.83
N LEU A 325 -4.76 28.67 1.43
CA LEU A 325 -6.18 28.76 1.80
C LEU A 325 -6.94 27.46 1.50
N SER A 326 -7.70 27.05 2.52
CA SER A 326 -8.80 26.08 2.53
C SER A 326 -8.49 24.60 2.25
N ILE A 327 -8.26 23.82 3.32
CA ILE A 327 -9.15 22.74 3.82
C ILE A 327 -8.75 22.53 5.31
N VAL A 328 -9.24 23.43 6.17
CA VAL A 328 -9.36 23.17 7.62
C VAL A 328 -10.85 23.15 7.87
N GLY A 329 -11.47 21.98 7.79
CA GLY A 329 -12.92 21.86 7.94
C GLY A 329 -13.52 20.60 7.36
N ALA A 330 -13.08 19.42 7.83
CA ALA A 330 -13.85 18.17 7.63
C ALA A 330 -13.52 17.04 8.62
N PHE A 331 -12.60 17.19 9.57
CA PHE A 331 -12.09 16.04 10.36
C PHE A 331 -12.36 16.12 11.87
N LEU A 332 -13.41 16.83 12.28
CA LEU A 332 -14.02 16.66 13.61
C LEU A 332 -15.40 16.03 13.48
N SER A 333 -15.45 14.71 13.26
CA SER A 333 -16.62 13.86 13.56
C SER A 333 -16.21 12.39 13.38
N PHE A 334 -15.37 11.87 14.27
CA PHE A 334 -15.11 10.43 14.36
C PHE A 334 -15.47 10.00 15.78
N LEU A 335 -16.44 9.07 15.87
CA LEU A 335 -16.94 8.41 17.08
C LEU A 335 -17.96 9.16 17.97
N THR A 336 -19.10 9.54 17.38
CA THR A 336 -20.37 9.42 18.10
C THR A 336 -21.32 8.54 17.30
N ILE A 337 -21.24 7.22 17.56
CA ILE A 337 -22.39 6.32 17.58
C ILE A 337 -22.35 5.64 18.94
#